data_AF-A0A229WVC6-F1
#
_entry.id   AF-A0A229WVC6-F1
#
_cell.length_a   1.000
_cell.length_b   1.000
_cell.length_c   1.000
_cell.angle_alpha   90.00
_cell.angle_beta   90.00
_cell.angle_gamma   90.00
#
_symmetry.space_group_name_H-M   'P 1'
#
loop_
_entity.id
_entity.type
_entity.pdbx_description
1 polymer ?
#
loop_
_entity_poly.entity_id
_entity_poly.type
_entity_poly.pdbx_seq_one_letter_code
_entity_poly.pdbx_strand_id
1 'polypeptide(L)' 'MAGLSKEAIILLVIVGCVVSVLIGYSVHFISTNGFRDDETEMEMGYEQKQYMRDLRLKNMDILARQAGVKFLRGP' A
#
# COMPACT_ATOMS: atom_id res chain seq x y z
N MET A 1 -20.35 34.99 36.35
CA MET A 1 -19.60 34.15 35.39
C MET A 1 -20.63 33.48 34.50
N ALA A 2 -20.65 33.79 33.20
CA ALA A 2 -21.60 33.17 32.28
C ALA A 2 -21.27 31.68 32.14
N GLY A 3 -22.10 30.82 32.73
CA GLY A 3 -21.93 29.37 32.64
C GLY A 3 -22.41 28.90 31.27
N LEU A 4 -21.59 28.10 30.58
CA LEU A 4 -22.02 27.43 29.36
C LEU A 4 -23.22 26.51 29.65
N SER A 5 -24.20 26.50 28.76
CA SER A 5 -25.30 25.54 28.83
C SER A 5 -24.77 24.11 28.67
N LYS A 6 -25.43 23.14 29.32
CA LYS A 6 -25.06 21.71 29.23
C LYS A 6 -25.00 21.23 27.78
N GLU A 7 -25.93 21.71 26.95
CA GLU A 7 -26.00 21.41 25.52
C GLU A 7 -24.74 21.87 24.78
N ALA A 8 -24.25 23.07 25.07
CA ALA A 8 -23.04 23.60 24.45
C ALA A 8 -21.77 22.86 24.90
N ILE A 9 -21.73 22.36 26.15
CA ILE A 9 -20.64 21.49 26.63
C ILE A 9 -20.64 20.16 25.86
N ILE A 10 -21.82 19.55 25.66
CA ILE A 10 -21.95 18.28 24.92
C ILE A 10 -21.48 18.47 23.47
N LEU A 11 -21.90 19.56 22.81
CA LEU A 11 -21.46 19.87 21.46
C LEU A 11 -19.95 20.06 21.36
N LEU A 12 -19.32 20.76 22.31
CA LEU A 12 -17.87 20.94 22.32
C LEU A 12 -17.12 19.61 22.45
N VAL A 13 -17.63 18.67 23.25
CA VAL A 13 -17.04 17.34 23.38
C VAL A 13 -17.14 16.57 22.06
N ILE A 14 -18.30 16.56 21.42
CA ILE A 14 -18.52 15.89 20.13
C ILE A 14 -17.59 16.47 19.07
N VAL A 15 -17.54 17.80 18.95
CA VAL A 15 -16.67 18.49 17.99
C VAL A 15 -15.21 18.18 18.28
N GLY A 16 -14.80 18.19 19.55
CA GLY A 16 -13.43 17.80 19.96
C GLY A 16 -13.06 16.38 19.54
N CYS A 17 -13.97 15.42 19.69
CA CYS A 17 -13.77 14.05 19.22
C CYS A 17 -13.67 13.95 17.69
N VAL A 18 -14.49 14.68 16.94
CA VAL A 18 -14.42 14.68 15.47
C VAL A 18 -13.08 15.27 15.00
N VAL A 19 -12.68 16.41 15.57
CA VAL A 19 -11.43 17.09 15.22
C VAL A 19 -10.22 16.22 15.55
N SER A 20 -10.20 15.54 16.70
CA SER A 20 -9.08 14.66 17.07
C SER A 20 -8.91 13.48 16.11
N VAL A 21 -10.01 12.88 15.66
CA VAL A 21 -9.97 11.80 14.64
C VAL A 21 -9.44 12.32 13.31
N LEU A 22 -9.89 13.51 12.86
CA LEU A 22 -9.44 14.10 11.59
C LEU A 22 -7.95 14.49 11.63
N ILE A 23 -7.48 15.02 12.75
CA ILE A 23 -6.05 15.31 12.95
C ILE A 23 -5.25 14.01 12.95
N GLY A 24 -5.71 12.99 13.68
CA GLY A 24 -5.07 11.66 13.69
C GLY A 24 -4.95 11.06 12.28
N TYR A 25 -6.02 11.17 11.47
CA TYR A 25 -5.99 10.73 10.08
C TYR A 25 -5.01 11.53 9.21
N SER A 26 -4.96 12.85 9.38
CA SER A 26 -4.03 13.71 8.66
C SER A 26 -2.57 13.38 9.00
N VAL A 27 -2.27 13.16 10.28
CA VAL A 27 -0.93 12.76 10.75
C VAL A 27 -0.57 11.38 10.23
N HIS A 28 -1.50 10.41 10.27
CA HIS A 28 -1.30 9.09 9.67
C HIS A 28 -0.99 9.22 8.18
N PHE A 29 -1.79 10.00 7.44
CA PHE A 29 -1.57 10.23 6.01
C PHE A 29 -0.20 10.83 5.69
N ILE A 30 0.27 11.79 6.48
CA ILE A 30 1.60 12.38 6.29
C ILE A 30 2.71 11.39 6.69
N SER A 31 2.54 10.68 7.82
CA SER A 31 3.56 9.80 8.38
C SER A 31 3.74 8.50 7.59
N THR A 32 2.67 7.96 7.01
CA THR A 32 2.70 6.69 6.27
C THR A 32 2.57 6.91 4.76
N ASN A 33 2.57 8.17 4.30
CA ASN A 33 2.29 8.55 2.92
C ASN A 33 0.88 8.11 2.45
N GLY A 34 -0.06 7.93 3.38
CA GLY A 34 -1.43 7.43 3.15
C GLY A 34 -1.52 5.91 3.11
N PHE A 35 -2.75 5.36 3.03
CA PHE A 35 -2.99 3.97 2.62
C PHE A 35 -2.69 3.81 1.12
N ARG A 36 -1.50 4.23 0.72
CA ARG A 36 -0.97 3.96 -0.59
C ARG A 36 -0.49 2.52 -0.54
N ASP A 37 -1.37 1.62 -0.94
CA ASP A 37 -1.03 0.38 -1.65
C ASP A 37 -0.35 0.68 -3.01
N ASP A 38 0.09 1.93 -3.24
CA ASP A 38 1.15 2.17 -4.18
C ASP A 38 2.40 1.51 -3.60
N GLU A 39 2.54 0.21 -3.92
CA GLU A 39 3.67 -0.24 -4.72
C GLU A 39 4.04 0.91 -5.65
N THR A 40 4.80 1.87 -5.11
CA THR A 40 5.50 2.84 -5.91
C THR A 40 6.30 1.91 -6.79
N GLU A 41 5.93 1.80 -8.07
CA GLU A 41 6.62 0.93 -9.02
C GLU A 41 8.08 1.34 -8.89
N MET A 42 8.84 0.64 -8.06
CA MET A 42 10.25 0.86 -7.92
C MET A 42 10.73 0.53 -9.31
N GLU A 43 11.10 1.55 -10.08
CA GLU A 43 11.58 1.36 -11.43
C GLU A 43 12.77 0.42 -11.31
N MET A 44 12.54 -0.87 -11.55
CA MET A 44 13.58 -1.87 -11.47
C MET A 44 14.64 -1.45 -12.47
N GLY A 45 15.89 -1.35 -12.01
CA GLY A 45 17.01 -1.06 -12.88
C GLY A 45 17.03 -2.06 -14.05
N TYR A 46 17.56 -1.65 -15.20
CA TYR A 46 17.59 -2.47 -16.41
C TYR A 46 18.15 -3.88 -16.15
N GLU A 47 19.25 -3.97 -15.40
CA GLU A 47 19.87 -5.22 -14.96
C GLU A 47 18.93 -6.09 -14.12
N GLN A 48 18.19 -5.48 -13.18
CA GLN A 48 17.24 -6.19 -12.33
C GLN A 48 16.04 -6.70 -13.14
N LYS A 49 15.52 -5.92 -14.09
CA LYS A 49 14.46 -6.35 -15.01
C LYS A 49 14.92 -7.54 -15.85
N GLN A 50 16.14 -7.49 -16.39
CA GLN A 50 16.71 -8.57 -17.19
C GLN A 50 16.95 -9.84 -16.35
N TYR A 51 17.52 -9.70 -15.15
CA TYR A 51 17.70 -10.80 -14.20
C TYR A 51 16.38 -11.50 -13.87
N MET A 52 15.34 -10.72 -13.52
CA MET A 52 14.02 -11.27 -13.19
C MET A 52 13.38 -11.99 -14.37
N ARG A 53 13.55 -11.48 -15.59
CA ARG A 53 13.08 -12.15 -16.81
C ARG A 53 13.79 -13.49 -17.01
N ASP A 54 15.10 -13.51 -16.90
CA ASP A 54 15.89 -14.73 -17.12
C ASP A 54 15.62 -15.79 -16.04
N LEU A 55 15.42 -15.35 -14.79
CA LEU A 55 15.02 -16.22 -13.69
C LEU A 55 13.64 -16.84 -13.95
N ARG A 56 12.67 -16.03 -14.41
CA ARG A 56 11.32 -16.52 -14.76
C ARG A 56 11.38 -17.58 -15.87
N LEU A 57 12.18 -17.37 -16.90
CA LEU A 57 12.36 -18.34 -17.99
C LEU A 57 13.01 -19.64 -17.51
N LYS A 58 14.05 -19.56 -16.66
CA LYS A 58 14.69 -20.75 -16.06
C LYS A 58 13.69 -21.53 -15.20
N ASN A 59 12.91 -20.84 -14.37
CA ASN A 59 11.94 -21.50 -13.51
C ASN A 59 10.86 -22.21 -14.33
N MET A 60 10.39 -21.59 -15.41
CA MET A 60 9.45 -22.22 -16.35
C MET A 60 10.03 -23.48 -17.00
N ASP A 61 11.31 -23.49 -17.40
CA ASP A 61 11.95 -24.69 -17.94
C ASP A 61 12.02 -25.83 -16.91
N ILE A 62 12.35 -25.49 -15.65
CA ILE A 62 12.36 -26.46 -14.54
C ILE A 62 10.97 -27.04 -14.31
N LEU A 63 9.94 -26.18 -14.22
CA LEU A 63 8.54 -26.60 -14.04
C LEU A 63 8.06 -27.47 -15.20
N ALA A 64 8.40 -27.10 -16.44
CA ALA A 64 8.04 -27.87 -17.63
C ALA A 64 8.68 -29.28 -17.60
N ARG A 65 9.97 -29.38 -17.25
CA ARG A 65 10.65 -30.67 -17.04
C ARG A 65 10.00 -31.50 -15.95
N GLN A 66 9.66 -30.90 -14.81
CA GLN A 66 8.98 -31.59 -13.71
C GLN A 66 7.59 -32.08 -14.11
N ALA A 67 6.85 -31.29 -14.89
CA ALA A 67 5.53 -31.66 -15.39
C ALA A 67 5.57 -32.66 -16.57
N GLY A 68 6.75 -33.00 -17.09
CA GLY A 68 6.90 -33.84 -18.28
C GLY A 68 6.42 -33.19 -19.58
N VAL A 69 6.26 -31.86 -19.60
CA VAL A 69 5.78 -31.10 -20.76
C VAL A 69 6.94 -30.29 -21.34
N LYS A 70 7.10 -30.26 -22.66
CA LYS A 70 8.09 -29.37 -23.28
C LYS A 70 7.51 -27.96 -23.39
N PHE A 71 8.14 -26.98 -22.74
CA PHE A 71 7.79 -25.58 -22.92
C PHE A 71 8.23 -25.13 -24.32
N LEU A 72 7.27 -24.80 -25.19
CA LEU A 72 7.55 -24.30 -26.53
C LEU A 72 7.98 -22.84 -26.43
N ARG A 73 9.29 -22.60 -26.54
CA ARG A 73 9.83 -21.25 -26.68
C ARG A 73 9.46 -20.73 -28.07
N GLY A 74 8.48 -19.84 -28.15
CA GLY A 74 8.17 -19.10 -29.37
C GLY A 74 9.38 -18.25 -29.82
N PRO A 75 9.49 -17.95 -31.12
CA PRO A 75 10.57 -17.13 -31.68
C PRO A 75 10.59 -15.72 -31.07
#